data_AF-A0A434EJ04-F1
#
_entry.id   AF-A0A434EJ04-F1
#
_cell.length_a   1.000
_cell.length_b   1.000
_cell.length_c   1.000
_cell.angle_alpha   90.00
_cell.angle_beta   90.00
_cell.angle_gamma   90.00
#
_symmetry.space_group_name_H-M   'P 1'
#
loop_
_entity.id
_entity.type
_entity.pdbx_description
1 polymer ?
#
loop_
_entity_poly.entity_id
_entity_poly.type
_entity_poly.pdbx_seq_one_letter_code
_entity_poly.pdbx_strand_id
1 'polypeptide(L)'
;IWSAMKGCIDRGLSQDGIMPGGLKVRRRARQLHDKLQEQWQQNRPNPLLANDWLSIYAMAVNEENAAGGRVVTAPTNGAAGTLPAVLRYWLHFHPEADQPSIRDFLLTAAAVGGIIKSNASISGAEVGCQGEVGSASAMAAAGLCAVMGGTPEQVENAA
;
A
#
# COMPACT_ATOMS: atom_id res chain seq x y z
N ILE A 1 -2.51 -14.12 -1.95
CA ILE A 1 -2.86 -12.72 -1.61
C ILE A 1 -2.03 -11.72 -2.41
N TRP A 2 -0.70 -11.75 -2.32
CA TRP A 2 0.17 -10.79 -3.03
C TRP A 2 -0.12 -10.66 -4.53
N SER A 3 -0.29 -11.77 -5.27
CA SER A 3 -0.65 -11.73 -6.69
C SER A 3 -1.92 -10.90 -6.98
N ALA A 4 -2.95 -10.98 -6.12
CA ALA A 4 -4.18 -10.20 -6.27
C ALA A 4 -3.96 -8.70 -5.96
N MET A 5 -3.17 -8.40 -4.92
CA MET A 5 -2.74 -7.04 -4.57
C MET A 5 -1.94 -6.39 -5.71
N LYS A 6 -0.91 -7.10 -6.21
CA LYS A 6 -0.10 -6.67 -7.36
C LYS A 6 -0.98 -6.43 -8.59
N GLY A 7 -1.87 -7.38 -8.91
CA GLY A 7 -2.81 -7.21 -10.02
C GLY A 7 -3.76 -6.03 -9.86
N CYS A 8 -4.11 -5.65 -8.63
CA CYS A 8 -4.88 -4.44 -8.35
C CYS A 8 -4.08 -3.18 -8.66
N ILE A 9 -2.83 -3.09 -8.20
CA ILE A 9 -1.91 -1.99 -8.54
C ILE A 9 -1.78 -1.88 -10.07
N ASP A 10 -1.44 -2.98 -10.74
CA ASP A 10 -1.18 -2.97 -12.18
C ASP A 10 -2.43 -2.52 -12.98
N ARG A 11 -3.64 -2.92 -12.56
CA ARG A 11 -4.87 -2.39 -13.16
C ARG A 11 -5.03 -0.89 -12.90
N GLY A 12 -4.90 -0.43 -11.65
CA GLY A 12 -5.04 0.98 -11.31
C GLY A 12 -4.05 1.88 -12.06
N LEU A 13 -2.84 1.39 -12.34
CA LEU A 13 -1.83 2.10 -13.13
C LEU A 13 -2.11 2.10 -14.65
N SER A 14 -3.04 1.27 -15.13
CA SER A 14 -3.38 1.17 -16.57
C SER A 14 -4.66 1.94 -16.96
N GLN A 15 -5.52 2.23 -15.98
CA GLN A 15 -6.85 2.81 -16.21
C GLN A 15 -6.82 4.34 -16.21
N ASP A 16 -7.64 4.93 -17.09
CA ASP A 16 -7.97 6.35 -17.10
C ASP A 16 -9.47 6.55 -16.85
N GLY A 17 -9.90 7.80 -16.72
CA GLY A 17 -11.32 8.18 -16.69
C GLY A 17 -11.74 8.88 -15.41
N ILE A 18 -13.06 8.97 -15.23
CA ILE A 18 -13.71 9.63 -14.09
C ILE A 18 -14.32 8.55 -13.21
N MET A 19 -14.06 8.61 -11.90
CA MET A 19 -14.62 7.68 -10.93
C MET A 19 -16.15 7.85 -10.81
N PRO A 20 -16.88 6.75 -10.58
CA PRO A 20 -18.32 6.80 -10.33
C PRO A 20 -18.65 7.57 -9.02
N GLY A 21 -19.93 7.84 -8.77
CA GLY A 21 -20.38 8.48 -7.52
C GLY A 21 -20.62 10.00 -7.59
N GLY A 22 -20.66 10.59 -8.78
CA GLY A 22 -21.17 11.97 -8.99
C GLY A 22 -20.21 13.11 -8.63
N LEU A 23 -19.12 12.84 -7.91
CA LEU A 23 -18.11 13.84 -7.52
C LEU A 23 -17.15 14.25 -8.65
N LYS A 24 -17.27 13.63 -9.84
CA LYS A 24 -16.45 13.90 -11.03
C LYS A 24 -14.93 13.82 -10.79
N VAL A 25 -14.49 12.96 -9.86
CA VAL A 25 -13.07 12.81 -9.53
C VAL A 25 -12.37 12.01 -10.63
N ARG A 26 -11.29 12.57 -11.19
CA ARG A 26 -10.50 11.91 -12.24
C ARG A 26 -9.51 10.91 -11.63
N ARG A 27 -9.32 9.77 -12.30
CA ARG A 27 -8.19 8.86 -12.04
C ARG A 27 -6.87 9.56 -12.38
N ARG A 28 -5.89 9.44 -11.48
CA ARG A 28 -4.60 10.13 -11.56
C ARG A 28 -3.42 9.17 -11.52
N ALA A 29 -3.59 7.96 -10.99
CA ALA A 29 -2.49 7.04 -10.74
C ALA A 29 -1.65 6.77 -12.01
N ARG A 30 -2.28 6.46 -13.13
CA ARG A 30 -1.60 6.23 -14.42
C ARG A 30 -0.77 7.43 -14.89
N GLN A 31 -1.38 8.61 -15.00
CA GLN A 31 -0.69 9.80 -15.51
C GLN A 31 0.49 10.22 -14.63
N LEU A 32 0.35 10.08 -13.31
CA LEU A 32 1.44 10.33 -12.37
C LEU A 32 2.55 9.28 -12.50
N HIS A 33 2.18 8.01 -12.66
CA HIS A 33 3.12 6.92 -12.89
C HIS A 33 3.94 7.11 -14.16
N ASP A 34 3.29 7.42 -15.29
CA ASP A 34 3.97 7.62 -16.57
C ASP A 34 4.97 8.79 -16.48
N LYS A 35 4.55 9.90 -15.85
CA LYS A 35 5.43 11.05 -15.58
C LYS A 35 6.59 10.70 -14.66
N LEU A 36 6.36 9.93 -13.61
CA LEU A 36 7.40 9.53 -12.66
C LEU A 36 8.41 8.58 -13.31
N GLN A 37 7.93 7.65 -14.12
CA GLN A 37 8.76 6.72 -14.88
C GLN A 37 9.66 7.46 -15.87
N GLU A 38 9.12 8.47 -16.57
CA GLU A 38 9.90 9.32 -17.48
C GLU A 38 10.99 10.09 -16.72
N GLN A 39 10.65 10.69 -15.57
CA GLN A 39 11.61 11.42 -14.73
C GLN A 39 12.72 10.50 -14.20
N TRP A 40 12.35 9.26 -13.81
CA TRP A 40 13.28 8.23 -13.37
C TRP A 40 14.27 7.86 -14.49
N GLN A 41 13.77 7.62 -15.71
CA GLN A 41 14.61 7.31 -16.87
C GLN A 41 15.56 8.44 -17.24
N GLN A 42 15.18 9.69 -16.97
CA GLN A 42 16.01 10.88 -17.19
C GLN A 42 17.00 11.14 -16.05
N ASN A 43 17.07 10.28 -15.02
CA ASN A 43 17.89 10.47 -13.82
C ASN A 43 17.73 11.86 -13.18
N ARG A 44 16.51 12.43 -13.24
CA ARG A 44 16.28 13.74 -12.62
C ARG A 44 16.35 13.62 -11.09
N PRO A 45 17.12 14.47 -10.41
CA PRO A 45 17.12 14.48 -8.95
C PRO A 45 15.73 14.85 -8.43
N ASN A 46 15.11 13.94 -7.68
CA ASN A 46 13.84 14.15 -7.00
C ASN A 46 14.00 13.73 -5.53
N PRO A 47 14.02 14.68 -4.57
CA PRO A 47 14.16 14.34 -3.16
C PRO A 47 12.94 13.62 -2.57
N LEU A 48 11.79 13.62 -3.26
CA LEU A 48 10.53 13.01 -2.81
C LEU A 48 10.21 11.70 -3.52
N LEU A 49 11.17 11.15 -4.28
CA LEU A 49 10.96 10.03 -5.19
C LEU A 49 10.33 8.80 -4.51
N ALA A 50 10.77 8.49 -3.30
CA ALA A 50 10.20 7.38 -2.53
C ALA A 50 8.72 7.59 -2.21
N ASN A 51 8.36 8.79 -1.76
CA ASN A 51 6.99 9.16 -1.43
C ASN A 51 6.09 9.19 -2.66
N ASP A 52 6.61 9.63 -3.80
CA ASP A 52 5.86 9.67 -5.06
C ASP A 52 5.48 8.24 -5.52
N TRP A 53 6.45 7.31 -5.48
CA TRP A 53 6.20 5.90 -5.82
C TRP A 53 5.17 5.25 -4.89
N LEU A 54 5.33 5.42 -3.58
CA LEU A 54 4.38 4.91 -2.59
C LEU A 54 2.96 5.47 -2.82
N SER A 55 2.87 6.79 -3.02
CA SER A 55 1.59 7.48 -3.25
C SER A 55 0.89 6.98 -4.51
N ILE A 56 1.64 6.80 -5.60
CA ILE A 56 1.10 6.29 -6.87
C ILE A 56 0.55 4.88 -6.73
N TYR A 57 1.26 3.97 -6.06
CA TYR A 57 0.77 2.61 -5.85
C TYR A 57 -0.47 2.58 -4.94
N ALA A 58 -0.49 3.39 -3.87
CA ALA A 58 -1.66 3.49 -3.00
C ALA A 58 -2.87 4.08 -3.74
N MET A 59 -2.65 5.13 -4.54
CA MET A 59 -3.68 5.73 -5.39
C MET A 59 -4.24 4.74 -6.40
N ALA A 60 -3.39 3.94 -7.06
CA ALA A 60 -3.82 2.92 -8.01
C ALA A 60 -4.83 1.95 -7.38
N VAL A 61 -4.53 1.45 -6.17
CA VAL A 61 -5.43 0.54 -5.45
C VAL A 61 -6.70 1.24 -4.99
N ASN A 62 -6.61 2.45 -4.47
CA ASN A 62 -7.78 3.19 -3.97
C ASN A 62 -8.70 3.66 -5.11
N GLU A 63 -8.15 3.97 -6.28
CA GLU A 63 -8.93 4.26 -7.49
C GLU A 63 -9.65 2.99 -8.02
N GLU A 64 -8.98 1.83 -7.99
CA GLU A 64 -9.63 0.55 -8.29
C GLU A 64 -10.75 0.22 -7.30
N ASN A 65 -10.52 0.43 -6.00
CA ASN A 65 -11.53 0.26 -4.96
C ASN A 65 -12.77 1.14 -5.24
N ALA A 66 -12.55 2.44 -5.47
CA ALA A 66 -13.62 3.40 -5.71
C ALA A 66 -14.40 3.13 -7.01
N ALA A 67 -13.78 2.46 -7.98
CA ALA A 67 -14.42 2.04 -9.22
C ALA A 67 -15.11 0.67 -9.15
N GLY A 68 -15.12 -0.01 -7.98
CA GLY A 68 -15.72 -1.33 -7.81
C GLY A 68 -14.87 -2.48 -8.35
N GLY A 69 -13.56 -2.25 -8.54
CA GLY A 69 -12.60 -3.27 -8.95
C GLY A 69 -12.32 -4.28 -7.84
N ARG A 70 -11.64 -5.38 -8.19
CA ARG A 70 -11.22 -6.39 -7.20
C ARG A 70 -10.09 -5.84 -6.32
N VAL A 71 -10.34 -5.73 -5.03
CA VAL A 71 -9.36 -5.32 -4.01
C VAL A 71 -9.16 -6.41 -2.96
N VAL A 72 -8.06 -6.31 -2.20
CA VAL A 72 -7.82 -7.13 -1.01
C VAL A 72 -7.89 -6.23 0.20
N THR A 73 -8.68 -6.60 1.20
CA THR A 73 -8.78 -5.86 2.46
C THR A 73 -7.43 -5.82 3.17
N ALA A 74 -7.05 -4.65 3.68
CA ALA A 74 -5.79 -4.49 4.41
C ALA A 74 -5.81 -3.32 5.40
N PRO A 75 -6.56 -3.40 6.52
CA PRO A 75 -7.48 -4.47 6.93
C PRO A 75 -8.92 -4.27 6.43
N THR A 76 -9.24 -3.11 5.84
CA THR A 76 -10.54 -2.81 5.23
C THR A 76 -10.36 -2.51 3.74
N ASN A 77 -11.46 -2.33 3.00
CA ASN A 77 -11.38 -1.83 1.62
C ASN A 77 -10.91 -0.37 1.58
N GLY A 78 -11.29 0.46 2.56
CA GLY A 78 -10.90 1.87 2.64
C GLY A 78 -9.39 2.08 2.83
N ALA A 79 -8.72 1.14 3.48
CA ALA A 79 -7.27 1.16 3.71
C ALA A 79 -6.48 0.20 2.79
N ALA A 80 -7.13 -0.41 1.79
CA ALA A 80 -6.56 -1.49 0.97
C ALA A 80 -5.26 -1.11 0.22
N GLY A 81 -5.02 0.18 -0.03
CA GLY A 81 -3.85 0.65 -0.76
C GLY A 81 -2.53 0.65 0.03
N THR A 82 -2.57 0.71 1.36
CA THR A 82 -1.37 0.98 2.18
C THR A 82 -0.36 -0.17 2.14
N LEU A 83 -0.74 -1.37 2.59
CA LEU A 83 0.13 -2.55 2.55
C LEU A 83 0.72 -2.84 1.17
N PRO A 84 -0.08 -2.95 0.09
CA PRO A 84 0.45 -3.33 -1.21
C PRO A 84 1.33 -2.23 -1.82
N ALA A 85 1.11 -0.96 -1.50
CA ALA A 85 1.99 0.12 -1.92
C ALA A 85 3.39 -0.02 -1.32
N VAL A 86 3.47 -0.25 0.00
CA VAL A 86 4.76 -0.44 0.70
C VAL A 86 5.48 -1.68 0.19
N LEU A 87 4.77 -2.81 0.04
CA LEU A 87 5.36 -4.04 -0.47
C LEU A 87 5.83 -3.90 -1.93
N ARG A 88 5.06 -3.22 -2.79
CA ARG A 88 5.47 -2.95 -4.18
C ARG A 88 6.67 -2.02 -4.25
N TYR A 89 6.72 -0.99 -3.41
CA TYR A 89 7.86 -0.09 -3.29
C TYR A 89 9.12 -0.86 -2.90
N TRP A 90 9.05 -1.67 -1.85
CA TRP A 90 10.17 -2.48 -1.40
C TRP A 90 10.70 -3.39 -2.52
N LEU A 91 9.81 -4.14 -3.18
CA LEU A 91 10.13 -5.00 -4.33
C LEU A 91 10.71 -4.26 -5.55
N HIS A 92 10.39 -2.97 -5.72
CA HIS A 92 10.93 -2.17 -6.83
C HIS A 92 12.39 -1.77 -6.54
N PHE A 93 12.68 -1.36 -5.29
CA PHE A 93 13.94 -0.69 -4.96
C PHE A 93 14.96 -1.55 -4.18
N HIS A 94 14.60 -2.76 -3.78
CA HIS A 94 15.48 -3.69 -3.07
C HIS A 94 15.74 -4.92 -3.95
N PRO A 95 16.89 -4.98 -4.65
CA PRO A 95 17.21 -6.08 -5.57
C PRO A 95 17.25 -7.48 -4.91
N GLU A 96 17.49 -7.52 -3.60
CA GLU A 96 17.49 -8.72 -2.77
C GLU A 96 16.09 -9.25 -2.46
N ALA A 97 15.04 -8.49 -2.81
CA ALA A 97 13.68 -8.83 -2.46
C ALA A 97 13.18 -10.11 -3.14
N ASP A 98 12.75 -11.08 -2.33
CA ASP A 98 12.39 -12.42 -2.79
C ASP A 98 11.02 -12.91 -2.27
N GLN A 99 10.64 -14.13 -2.68
CA GLN A 99 9.36 -14.74 -2.28
C GLN A 99 9.26 -15.01 -0.76
N PRO A 100 10.30 -15.57 -0.10
CA PRO A 100 10.36 -15.64 1.36
C PRO A 100 10.08 -14.31 2.05
N SER A 101 10.70 -13.22 1.59
CA SER A 101 10.52 -11.91 2.20
C SER A 101 9.11 -11.34 1.99
N ILE A 102 8.47 -11.58 0.84
CA ILE A 102 7.04 -11.26 0.64
C ILE A 102 6.17 -11.99 1.68
N ARG A 103 6.48 -13.27 1.95
CA ARG A 103 5.76 -14.05 2.95
C ARG A 103 5.98 -13.45 4.35
N ASP A 104 7.21 -13.12 4.71
CA ASP A 104 7.54 -12.61 6.04
C ASP A 104 6.95 -11.22 6.26
N PHE A 105 6.97 -10.33 5.26
CA PHE A 105 6.24 -9.05 5.28
C PHE A 105 4.76 -9.25 5.62
N LEU A 106 4.08 -10.15 4.90
CA LEU A 106 2.65 -10.37 5.05
C LEU A 106 2.29 -11.03 6.38
N LEU A 107 3.12 -11.95 6.87
CA LEU A 107 2.91 -12.61 8.16
C LEU A 107 3.13 -11.65 9.33
N THR A 108 4.18 -10.82 9.29
CA THR A 108 4.42 -9.79 10.30
C THR A 108 3.30 -8.76 10.31
N ALA A 109 2.89 -8.28 9.14
CA ALA A 109 1.75 -7.37 9.03
C ALA A 109 0.46 -7.99 9.58
N ALA A 110 0.21 -9.28 9.32
CA ALA A 110 -0.96 -9.99 9.86
C ALA A 110 -0.90 -10.14 11.39
N ALA A 111 0.28 -10.38 11.97
CA ALA A 111 0.46 -10.47 13.41
C ALA A 111 0.11 -9.14 14.09
N VAL A 112 0.64 -8.02 13.58
CA VAL A 112 0.31 -6.67 14.07
C VAL A 112 -1.17 -6.36 13.91
N GLY A 113 -1.76 -6.69 12.76
CA GLY A 113 -3.20 -6.54 12.54
C GLY A 113 -4.04 -7.35 13.55
N GLY A 114 -3.58 -8.56 13.89
CA GLY A 114 -4.19 -9.40 14.92
C GLY A 114 -4.12 -8.80 16.32
N ILE A 115 -2.98 -8.21 16.69
CA ILE A 115 -2.80 -7.50 17.97
C ILE A 115 -3.75 -6.30 18.04
N ILE A 116 -3.79 -5.46 17.00
CA ILE A 116 -4.69 -4.31 16.94
C ILE A 116 -6.14 -4.77 17.07
N LYS A 117 -6.57 -5.79 16.31
CA LYS A 117 -7.95 -6.27 16.33
C LYS A 117 -8.36 -6.85 17.69
N SER A 118 -7.42 -7.47 18.39
CA SER A 118 -7.68 -8.08 19.71
C SER A 118 -7.86 -7.03 20.80
N ASN A 119 -7.22 -5.86 20.65
CA ASN A 119 -7.23 -4.79 21.64
C ASN A 119 -8.19 -3.63 21.31
N ALA A 120 -8.56 -3.46 20.04
CA ALA A 120 -9.39 -2.37 19.57
C ALA A 120 -10.23 -2.76 18.33
N SER A 121 -11.23 -1.93 18.02
CA SER A 121 -11.90 -2.05 16.72
C SER A 121 -11.01 -1.56 15.58
N ILE A 122 -11.18 -2.19 14.43
CA ILE A 122 -10.57 -1.83 13.14
C ILE A 122 -11.64 -1.25 12.20
N SER A 123 -12.90 -1.17 12.65
CA SER A 123 -13.98 -0.60 11.87
C SER A 123 -13.87 0.92 11.87
N GLY A 124 -13.70 1.52 10.70
CA GLY A 124 -13.73 2.98 10.57
C GLY A 124 -15.07 3.56 10.98
N ALA A 125 -16.15 2.77 10.92
CA ALA A 125 -17.46 3.18 11.42
C ALA A 125 -17.52 3.27 12.97
N GLU A 126 -16.64 2.56 13.68
CA GLU A 126 -16.63 2.53 15.16
C GLU A 126 -15.56 3.41 15.78
N VAL A 127 -14.39 3.53 15.13
CA VAL A 127 -13.23 4.24 15.68
C VAL A 127 -12.62 5.27 14.73
N GLY A 128 -13.26 5.56 13.60
CA GLY A 128 -12.81 6.53 12.60
C GLY A 128 -11.63 6.04 11.74
N CYS A 129 -11.14 6.88 10.83
CA CYS A 129 -10.09 6.53 9.86
C CYS A 129 -8.79 6.02 10.49
N GLN A 130 -8.50 6.42 11.73
CA GLN A 130 -7.34 5.93 12.49
C GLN A 130 -7.39 4.41 12.73
N GLY A 131 -8.57 3.82 12.90
CA GLY A 131 -8.72 2.37 13.07
C GLY A 131 -8.62 1.58 11.78
N GLU A 132 -8.74 2.21 10.61
CA GLU A 132 -8.55 1.54 9.32
C GLU A 132 -7.17 1.84 8.74
N VAL A 133 -6.95 3.11 8.40
CA VAL A 133 -5.74 3.58 7.71
C VAL A 133 -4.54 3.59 8.65
N GLY A 134 -4.75 3.98 9.92
CA GLY A 134 -3.70 3.92 10.95
C GLY A 134 -3.24 2.48 11.19
N SER A 135 -4.18 1.55 11.33
CA SER A 135 -3.86 0.12 11.46
C SER A 135 -3.16 -0.45 10.23
N ALA A 136 -3.59 -0.09 9.03
CA ALA A 136 -2.89 -0.48 7.81
C ALA A 136 -1.46 0.08 7.74
N SER A 137 -1.25 1.31 8.20
CA SER A 137 0.07 1.94 8.28
C SER A 137 0.98 1.19 9.26
N ALA A 138 0.50 0.91 10.47
CA ALA A 138 1.23 0.13 11.49
C ALA A 138 1.64 -1.25 10.96
N MET A 139 0.68 -1.97 10.36
CA MET A 139 0.90 -3.28 9.74
C MET A 139 1.96 -3.23 8.63
N ALA A 140 1.92 -2.20 7.77
CA ALA A 140 2.88 -2.07 6.68
C ALA A 140 4.28 -1.66 7.17
N ALA A 141 4.37 -0.79 8.19
CA ALA A 141 5.62 -0.38 8.80
C ALA A 141 6.32 -1.56 9.49
N ALA A 142 5.57 -2.36 10.26
CA ALA A 142 6.07 -3.59 10.88
C ALA A 142 6.56 -4.60 9.84
N GLY A 143 5.77 -4.84 8.79
CA GLY A 143 6.15 -5.73 7.70
C GLY A 143 7.45 -5.29 7.01
N LEU A 144 7.58 -4.00 6.72
CA LEU A 144 8.78 -3.43 6.09
C LEU A 144 10.00 -3.55 7.03
N CYS A 145 9.83 -3.20 8.30
CA CYS A 145 10.90 -3.30 9.29
C CYS A 145 11.46 -4.73 9.40
N ALA A 146 10.58 -5.73 9.43
CA ALA A 146 10.99 -7.13 9.50
C ALA A 146 11.82 -7.57 8.28
N VAL A 147 11.39 -7.24 7.05
CA VAL A 147 12.14 -7.62 5.84
C VAL A 147 13.41 -6.80 5.62
N MET A 148 13.54 -5.65 6.31
CA MET A 148 14.78 -4.89 6.39
C MET A 148 15.74 -5.39 7.49
N GLY A 149 15.41 -6.49 8.18
CA GLY A 149 16.25 -7.11 9.19
C GLY A 149 16.08 -6.56 10.60
N GLY A 150 14.96 -5.88 10.89
CA GLY A 150 14.66 -5.37 12.22
C GLY A 150 14.43 -6.49 13.25
N THR A 151 14.78 -6.22 14.51
CA THR A 151 14.47 -7.11 15.64
C THR A 151 12.97 -7.06 15.98
N PRO A 152 12.42 -8.04 16.73
CA PRO A 152 11.03 -7.96 17.19
C PRO A 152 10.67 -6.64 17.88
N GLU A 153 11.57 -6.09 18.71
CA GLU A 153 11.37 -4.81 19.39
C GLU A 153 11.31 -3.63 18.40
N GLN A 154 12.12 -3.66 17.34
CA GLN A 154 12.09 -2.64 16.29
C GLN A 154 10.84 -2.74 15.44
N VAL A 155 10.37 -3.96 15.17
CA VAL A 155 9.12 -4.23 14.47
C VAL A 155 7.94 -3.67 15.27
N GLU A 156 7.90 -3.91 16.58
CA GLU A 156 6.89 -3.33 17.47
C GLU A 156 7.01 -1.80 17.55
N ASN A 157 8.22 -1.24 17.63
CA ASN A 157 8.42 0.21 17.65
C ASN A 157 8.04 0.88 16.32
N ALA A 158 8.13 0.17 15.19
CA ALA A 158 7.73 0.66 13.89
C ALA A 158 6.21 0.64 13.68
N ALA A 159 5.51 -0.29 14.35
CA ALA A 159 4.05 -0.45 14.31
C ALA A 159 3.35 0.69 15.04
#